data_AF-A0A4V2B220-F1
#
_entry.id   AF-A0A4V2B220-F1
#
_cell.length_a   1.000
_cell.length_b   1.000
_cell.length_c   1.000
_cell.angle_alpha   90.00
_cell.angle_beta   90.00
_cell.angle_gamma   90.00
#
_symmetry.space_group_name_H-M   'P 1'
#
loop_
_entity.id
_entity.type
_entity.pdbx_description
1 polymer ?
#
loop_
_entity_poly.entity_id
_entity_poly.type
_entity_poly.pdbx_seq_one_letter_code
_entity_poly.pdbx_strand_id
1 'polypeptide(L)'
;MTATETGVKSNPAATPLAAQDPADLYHELFERVQMEAVYPDSKTFVDMLPRFSPTEILKNYRSQTPKSPEELKKFVEAHFFPPGADSHALAPTSDAVEKLPIDEHIAKLWKELSRKPDVGVEDVSSLIPLPFAYVVPGGRFREIYYWDSYFTQLGLLADGEDEIFKGMVQNFSHLLQATGRIPNGNRDYYRGRSQPPFFSLMISLWQERYGQQSALAFLPVLKTEHTFWMTGSRAVKVGETEVLNRYWDDRAAPRPEAYKEDVKLAKHAEAKLKRSPSDVFRDLRAGAESGWDFGTRWFRDSNEFATISTTEFLPVDLNCLIYQLETKIAELSALKGDEAEASRFRDLAAQRKALIQTYFWNSKSGTFRDYDLKNRAVSSEDTLAMLMPLFVGVATEAQAKSVEKVLTAKFLKAGGLVTTLKMSGHQWDSPNGWAPLQWLGYAGLQRYGLTKTASLVQKRWLALNEKVYQATGKMMEKYDVIDLKKMSGGGEYPNQDGFGWT
;
A
#
# COMPACT_ATOMS: atom_id res chain seq x y z
N MET A 1 -30.28 -10.19 29.94
CA MET A 1 -28.97 -9.52 29.87
C MET A 1 -28.52 -9.59 28.41
N THR A 2 -29.27 -8.91 27.55
CA THR A 2 -28.87 -7.70 26.80
C THR A 2 -27.82 -8.01 25.74
N ALA A 3 -28.32 -8.43 24.58
CA ALA A 3 -27.62 -8.40 23.30
C ALA A 3 -27.21 -6.95 23.02
N THR A 4 -25.92 -6.68 23.01
CA THR A 4 -25.34 -5.39 22.62
C THR A 4 -25.46 -5.23 21.11
N GLU A 5 -26.04 -4.10 20.70
CA GLU A 5 -26.20 -3.65 19.32
C GLU A 5 -24.85 -3.64 18.57
N THR A 6 -24.59 -4.64 17.73
CA THR A 6 -23.51 -4.62 16.72
C THR A 6 -24.00 -3.99 15.42
N GLY A 7 -24.72 -2.86 15.51
CA GLY A 7 -25.28 -2.17 14.37
C GLY A 7 -24.18 -1.54 13.51
N VAL A 8 -23.73 -2.25 12.48
CA VAL A 8 -23.11 -1.61 11.32
C VAL A 8 -24.15 -0.63 10.78
N LYS A 9 -24.02 0.66 11.13
CA LYS A 9 -24.94 1.68 10.65
C LYS A 9 -24.88 1.67 9.12
N SER A 10 -26.01 1.39 8.47
CA SER A 10 -26.16 1.57 7.03
C SER A 10 -25.91 3.04 6.72
N ASN A 11 -24.75 3.35 6.17
CA ASN A 11 -24.41 4.71 5.74
C ASN A 11 -25.34 5.07 4.56
N PRO A 12 -26.01 6.25 4.53
CA PRO A 12 -26.76 6.68 3.36
C PRO A 12 -25.86 6.63 2.12
N ALA A 13 -26.44 6.26 0.97
CA ALA A 13 -25.72 6.13 -0.30
C ALA A 13 -24.85 7.38 -0.55
N ALA A 14 -23.53 7.21 -0.53
CA ALA A 14 -22.60 8.31 -0.75
C ALA A 14 -22.82 8.88 -2.17
N THR A 15 -23.07 10.18 -2.28
CA THR A 15 -23.04 10.87 -3.57
C THR A 15 -21.63 10.76 -4.16
N PRO A 16 -21.46 10.48 -5.47
CA PRO A 16 -20.14 10.41 -6.08
C PRO A 16 -19.37 11.72 -5.85
N LEU A 17 -18.24 11.64 -5.14
CA LEU A 17 -17.38 12.80 -4.89
C LEU A 17 -16.66 13.19 -6.19
N ALA A 18 -16.79 14.45 -6.61
CA ALA A 18 -16.03 15.00 -7.74
C ALA A 18 -14.52 14.86 -7.48
N ALA A 19 -13.74 14.52 -8.51
CA ALA A 19 -12.29 14.36 -8.36
C ALA A 19 -11.59 15.73 -8.32
N GLN A 20 -10.74 15.94 -7.33
CA GLN A 20 -10.00 17.18 -7.07
C GLN A 20 -8.47 16.97 -7.24
N ASP A 21 -8.03 16.35 -8.34
CA ASP A 21 -6.60 16.11 -8.59
C ASP A 21 -5.86 17.46 -8.78
N PRO A 22 -4.86 17.80 -7.95
CA PRO A 22 -4.17 19.09 -8.03
C PRO A 22 -3.54 19.40 -9.39
N ALA A 23 -3.12 18.37 -10.14
CA ALA A 23 -2.58 18.57 -11.50
C ALA A 23 -3.67 19.04 -12.48
N ASP A 24 -4.89 18.54 -12.32
CA ASP A 24 -6.05 18.91 -13.14
C ASP A 24 -6.64 20.25 -12.69
N LEU A 25 -6.49 20.65 -11.43
CA LEU A 25 -7.03 21.89 -10.88
C LEU A 25 -6.16 23.12 -11.16
N TYR A 26 -4.83 22.98 -11.06
CA TYR A 26 -3.91 24.12 -11.09
C TYR A 26 -3.00 24.16 -12.33
N HIS A 27 -3.12 23.19 -13.26
CA HIS A 27 -2.53 23.25 -14.60
C HIS A 27 -1.08 23.78 -14.64
N GLU A 28 -0.86 24.95 -15.28
CA GLU A 28 0.47 25.53 -15.45
C GLU A 28 1.13 26.00 -14.14
N LEU A 29 0.33 26.34 -13.12
CA LEU A 29 0.84 26.65 -11.79
C LEU A 29 1.42 25.38 -11.16
N PHE A 30 0.67 24.27 -11.23
CA PHE A 30 1.11 22.98 -10.71
C PHE A 30 2.41 22.52 -11.37
N GLU A 31 2.46 22.54 -12.70
CA GLU A 31 3.65 22.10 -13.44
C GLU A 31 4.89 22.90 -13.04
N ARG A 32 4.78 24.24 -12.96
CA ARG A 32 5.91 25.08 -12.56
C ARG A 32 6.35 24.83 -11.13
N VAL A 33 5.41 24.74 -10.17
CA VAL A 33 5.75 24.48 -8.77
C VAL A 33 6.54 23.18 -8.62
N GLN A 34 6.11 22.12 -9.32
CA GLN A 34 6.79 20.83 -9.28
C GLN A 34 8.14 20.84 -10.01
N MET A 35 8.18 21.36 -11.24
CA MET A 35 9.38 21.29 -12.10
C MET A 35 10.49 22.24 -11.67
N GLU A 36 10.16 23.40 -11.09
CA GLU A 36 11.13 24.34 -10.50
C GLU A 36 11.57 23.93 -9.08
N ALA A 37 11.04 22.82 -8.56
CA ALA A 37 11.36 22.29 -7.23
C ALA A 37 11.22 23.36 -6.12
N VAL A 38 10.12 24.12 -6.16
CA VAL A 38 9.78 25.15 -5.17
C VAL A 38 9.81 24.57 -3.74
N TYR A 39 9.40 23.31 -3.62
CA TYR A 39 9.55 22.50 -2.42
C TYR A 39 10.47 21.30 -2.69
N PRO A 40 11.26 20.86 -1.68
CA PRO A 40 12.18 19.73 -1.85
C PRO A 40 11.46 18.38 -2.07
N ASP A 41 10.30 18.19 -1.44
CA ASP A 41 9.43 17.01 -1.63
C ASP A 41 8.24 17.38 -2.54
N SER A 42 8.12 16.68 -3.68
CA SER A 42 7.03 16.86 -4.66
C SER A 42 5.64 16.61 -4.06
N LYS A 43 5.52 15.87 -2.95
CA LYS A 43 4.23 15.68 -2.25
C LYS A 43 3.78 16.93 -1.47
N THR A 44 4.68 17.85 -1.18
CA THR A 44 4.35 19.04 -0.37
C THR A 44 3.22 19.86 -0.99
N PHE A 45 3.30 20.15 -2.30
CA PHE A 45 2.32 21.02 -2.94
C PHE A 45 0.95 20.36 -3.12
N VAL A 46 0.92 19.04 -3.38
CA VAL A 46 -0.34 18.30 -3.63
C VAL A 46 -1.18 18.06 -2.38
N ASP A 47 -0.56 18.24 -1.21
CA ASP A 47 -1.20 18.17 0.11
C ASP A 47 -1.63 19.54 0.65
N MET A 48 -1.33 20.63 -0.07
CA MET A 48 -1.69 21.97 0.40
C MET A 48 -3.18 22.25 0.21
N LEU A 49 -3.79 22.89 1.22
CA LEU A 49 -5.18 23.33 1.15
C LEU A 49 -5.23 24.73 0.51
N PRO A 50 -6.04 24.95 -0.55
CA PRO A 50 -6.14 26.28 -1.15
C PRO A 50 -6.89 27.26 -0.22
N ARG A 51 -6.47 28.52 -0.20
CA ARG A 51 -7.13 29.62 0.53
C ARG A 51 -8.28 30.25 -0.25
N PHE A 52 -8.34 29.99 -1.55
CA PHE A 52 -9.29 30.54 -2.50
C PHE A 52 -9.73 29.44 -3.48
N SER A 53 -10.79 29.66 -4.24
CA SER A 53 -11.19 28.67 -5.26
C SER A 53 -10.07 28.43 -6.29
N PRO A 54 -9.91 27.20 -6.85
CA PRO A 54 -8.89 26.93 -7.86
C PRO A 54 -8.90 27.91 -9.04
N THR A 55 -10.09 28.30 -9.50
CA THR A 55 -10.28 29.30 -10.55
C THR A 55 -9.72 30.67 -10.18
N GLU A 56 -9.91 31.11 -8.93
CA GLU A 56 -9.38 32.38 -8.43
C GLU A 56 -7.86 32.34 -8.28
N ILE A 57 -7.31 31.24 -7.75
CA ILE A 57 -5.86 31.06 -7.63
C ILE A 57 -5.21 31.13 -9.02
N LEU A 58 -5.75 30.42 -10.02
CA LEU A 58 -5.23 30.46 -11.38
C LEU A 58 -5.33 31.85 -12.00
N LYS A 59 -6.43 32.58 -11.77
CA LYS A 59 -6.58 33.97 -12.21
C LYS A 59 -5.50 34.87 -11.58
N ASN A 60 -5.25 34.73 -10.28
CA ASN A 60 -4.23 35.48 -9.56
C ASN A 60 -2.81 35.13 -10.02
N TYR A 61 -2.56 33.84 -10.30
CA TYR A 61 -1.28 33.38 -10.82
C TYR A 61 -0.97 34.01 -12.19
N ARG A 62 -1.96 34.00 -13.09
CA ARG A 62 -1.85 34.58 -14.44
C ARG A 62 -1.72 36.11 -14.42
N SER A 63 -2.22 36.79 -13.40
CA SER A 63 -2.07 38.24 -13.26
C SER A 63 -0.73 38.64 -12.63
N GLN A 64 -0.31 37.97 -11.56
CA GLN A 64 0.94 38.27 -10.84
C GLN A 64 2.18 37.79 -11.61
N THR A 65 2.05 36.70 -12.37
CA THR A 65 3.10 36.11 -13.21
C THR A 65 4.48 36.03 -12.53
N PRO A 66 4.62 35.31 -11.41
CA PRO A 66 5.88 35.21 -10.67
C PRO A 66 7.00 34.70 -11.59
N LYS A 67 8.15 35.39 -11.62
CA LYS A 67 9.23 35.18 -12.60
C LYS A 67 10.38 34.31 -12.09
N SER A 68 10.51 34.14 -10.78
CA SER A 68 11.52 33.27 -10.15
C SER A 68 10.89 32.20 -9.26
N PRO A 69 11.64 31.13 -8.91
CA PRO A 69 11.19 30.14 -7.92
C PRO A 69 10.84 30.75 -6.56
N GLU A 70 11.54 31.80 -6.13
CA GLU A 70 11.27 32.51 -4.87
C GLU A 70 9.97 33.31 -4.93
N GLU A 71 9.71 33.98 -6.05
CA GLU A 71 8.43 34.66 -6.27
C GLU A 71 7.28 33.66 -6.37
N LEU A 72 7.50 32.52 -7.03
CA LEU A 72 6.52 31.45 -7.12
C LEU A 72 6.22 30.84 -5.75
N LYS A 73 7.25 30.66 -4.91
CA LYS A 73 7.08 30.21 -3.53
C LYS A 73 6.21 31.18 -2.72
N LYS A 74 6.51 32.48 -2.78
CA LYS A 74 5.70 33.52 -2.11
C LYS A 74 4.26 33.52 -2.61
N PHE A 75 4.06 33.34 -3.92
CA PHE A 75 2.73 33.19 -4.49
C PHE A 75 1.99 32.00 -3.87
N VAL A 76 2.62 30.82 -3.81
CA VAL A 76 2.01 29.62 -3.22
C VAL A 76 1.68 29.85 -1.74
N GLU A 77 2.61 30.36 -0.95
CA GLU A 77 2.41 30.62 0.50
C GLU A 77 1.27 31.62 0.79
N ALA A 78 1.02 32.55 -0.14
CA ALA A 78 -0.09 33.50 -0.05
C ALA A 78 -1.46 32.92 -0.45
N HIS A 79 -1.49 31.84 -1.24
CA HIS A 79 -2.73 31.26 -1.80
C HIS A 79 -3.06 29.87 -1.26
N PHE A 80 -2.16 29.27 -0.49
CA PHE A 80 -2.34 27.94 0.08
C PHE A 80 -1.95 27.92 1.56
N PHE A 81 -2.59 27.04 2.32
CA PHE A 81 -2.15 26.65 3.65
C PHE A 81 -1.10 25.53 3.52
N PRO A 82 -0.11 25.47 4.43
CA PRO A 82 0.86 24.39 4.41
C PRO A 82 0.17 23.03 4.63
N PRO A 83 0.79 21.92 4.20
CA PRO A 83 0.23 20.59 4.41
C PRO A 83 -0.10 20.35 5.88
N GLY A 84 -1.19 19.64 6.15
CA GLY A 84 -1.64 19.31 7.51
C GLY A 84 -2.37 20.45 8.22
N ALA A 85 -2.63 21.58 7.56
CA ALA A 85 -3.52 22.61 8.09
C ALA A 85 -4.97 22.11 8.28
N ASP A 86 -5.36 21.07 7.54
CA ASP A 86 -6.59 20.29 7.68
C ASP A 86 -6.49 19.18 8.74
N SER A 87 -5.28 18.88 9.24
CA SER A 87 -5.08 17.69 10.08
C SER A 87 -5.80 17.84 11.42
N HIS A 88 -6.87 17.05 11.57
CA HIS A 88 -7.50 16.81 12.87
C HIS A 88 -6.70 15.79 13.68
N ALA A 89 -5.37 15.95 13.74
CA ALA A 89 -4.53 15.12 14.59
C ALA A 89 -5.03 15.21 16.04
N LEU A 90 -5.08 14.07 16.74
CA LEU A 90 -5.30 14.10 18.18
C LEU A 90 -4.07 14.78 18.80
N ALA A 91 -4.31 15.73 19.72
CA ALA A 91 -3.29 16.69 20.17
C ALA A 91 -1.95 16.01 20.52
N PRO A 92 -0.81 16.56 20.07
CA PRO A 92 0.49 15.97 20.37
C PRO A 92 0.76 15.97 21.87
N THR A 93 1.13 14.81 22.40
CA THR A 93 1.58 14.65 23.79
C THR A 93 3.04 15.06 23.91
N SER A 94 3.26 16.36 24.22
CA SER A 94 4.50 17.08 24.62
C SER A 94 5.85 16.68 24.00
N ASP A 95 6.62 17.68 23.58
CA ASP A 95 7.94 17.58 22.91
C ASP A 95 9.08 16.93 23.71
N ALA A 96 8.84 16.52 24.96
CA ALA A 96 9.81 15.70 25.68
C ALA A 96 9.71 14.25 25.17
N VAL A 97 10.65 13.86 24.32
CA VAL A 97 10.91 12.44 24.02
C VAL A 97 11.53 11.83 25.27
N GLU A 98 10.71 11.58 26.29
CA GLU A 98 11.08 10.59 27.28
C GLU A 98 11.19 9.26 26.55
N LYS A 99 12.35 8.63 26.66
CA LYS A 99 12.61 7.36 26.00
C LYS A 99 11.89 6.27 26.79
N LEU A 100 10.61 6.12 26.48
CA LEU A 100 9.72 5.13 27.07
C LEU A 100 10.19 3.70 26.77
N PRO A 101 9.76 2.70 27.54
CA PRO A 101 9.68 1.33 27.06
C PRO A 101 9.01 1.26 25.68
N ILE A 102 9.48 0.37 24.80
CA ILE A 102 9.06 0.34 23.38
C ILE A 102 7.56 0.09 23.21
N ASP A 103 6.97 -0.73 24.09
CA ASP A 103 5.53 -1.01 24.17
C ASP A 103 4.74 0.23 24.58
N GLU A 104 5.19 0.98 25.60
CA GLU A 104 4.58 2.25 25.97
C GLU A 104 4.69 3.30 24.86
N HIS A 105 5.80 3.30 24.12
CA HIS A 105 5.98 4.16 22.94
C HIS A 105 5.01 3.82 21.81
N ILE A 106 4.83 2.54 21.49
CA ILE A 106 3.86 2.09 20.48
C ILE A 106 2.43 2.50 20.89
N ALA A 107 2.06 2.27 22.14
CA ALA A 107 0.75 2.69 22.65
C ALA A 107 0.54 4.22 22.57
N LYS A 108 1.60 5.00 22.79
CA LYS A 108 1.59 6.46 22.60
C LYS A 108 1.40 6.83 21.12
N LEU A 109 2.11 6.16 20.23
CA LEU A 109 2.08 6.42 18.79
C LEU A 109 0.69 6.21 18.18
N TRP A 110 -0.13 5.28 18.69
CA TRP A 110 -1.52 5.14 18.21
C TRP A 110 -2.28 6.46 18.29
N LYS A 111 -2.10 7.23 19.37
CA LYS A 111 -2.76 8.53 19.54
C LYS A 111 -2.18 9.58 18.57
N GLU A 112 -0.87 9.61 18.38
CA GLU A 112 -0.19 10.58 17.52
C GLU A 112 -0.45 10.34 16.02
N LEU A 113 -0.53 9.07 15.63
CA LEU A 113 -0.82 8.65 14.26
C LEU A 113 -2.32 8.64 13.92
N SER A 114 -3.18 8.74 14.93
CA SER A 114 -4.63 8.83 14.73
C SER A 114 -5.05 10.19 14.15
N ARG A 115 -6.06 10.14 13.29
CA ARG A 115 -6.81 11.28 12.77
C ARG A 115 -8.27 11.14 13.18
N LYS A 116 -8.90 12.25 13.56
CA LYS A 116 -10.36 12.28 13.76
C LYS A 116 -11.08 12.09 12.41
N PRO A 117 -12.38 11.76 12.42
CA PRO A 117 -13.21 11.82 11.23
C PRO A 117 -13.07 13.17 10.51
N ASP A 118 -13.07 13.14 9.18
CA ASP A 118 -12.92 14.31 8.33
C ASP A 118 -14.27 15.04 8.21
N VAL A 119 -14.65 15.78 9.26
CA VAL A 119 -15.90 16.56 9.30
C VAL A 119 -15.64 17.99 8.84
N GLY A 120 -16.32 18.41 7.77
CA GLY A 120 -16.21 19.79 7.27
C GLY A 120 -14.94 20.07 6.48
N VAL A 121 -14.25 19.04 5.97
CA VAL A 121 -13.19 19.21 4.98
C VAL A 121 -13.79 19.86 3.74
N GLU A 122 -13.24 21.01 3.36
CA GLU A 122 -13.72 21.83 2.25
C GLU A 122 -13.65 21.08 0.91
N ASP A 123 -14.60 21.36 0.01
CA ASP A 123 -14.77 20.72 -1.32
C ASP A 123 -13.57 20.87 -2.29
N VAL A 124 -12.46 21.47 -1.85
CA VAL A 124 -11.27 21.83 -2.63
C VAL A 124 -9.96 21.24 -2.07
N SER A 125 -10.03 20.41 -1.03
CA SER A 125 -8.89 19.60 -0.59
C SER A 125 -8.66 18.41 -1.51
N SER A 126 -7.40 17.97 -1.66
CA SER A 126 -7.11 16.68 -2.29
C SER A 126 -7.43 15.49 -1.36
N LEU A 127 -7.71 15.71 -0.07
CA LEU A 127 -8.08 14.66 0.89
C LEU A 127 -9.53 14.23 0.67
N ILE A 128 -9.76 12.94 0.44
CA ILE A 128 -11.09 12.33 0.36
C ILE A 128 -11.60 12.14 1.80
N PRO A 129 -12.71 12.79 2.20
CA PRO A 129 -13.17 12.75 3.59
C PRO A 129 -13.59 11.35 4.03
N LEU A 130 -13.19 10.96 5.25
CA LEU A 130 -13.55 9.70 5.89
C LEU A 130 -14.47 9.90 7.11
N PRO A 131 -15.55 9.12 7.24
CA PRO A 131 -16.56 9.30 8.30
C PRO A 131 -16.13 8.81 9.68
N PHE A 132 -15.06 8.02 9.80
CA PHE A 132 -14.56 7.49 11.07
C PHE A 132 -13.09 7.84 11.30
N ALA A 133 -12.63 7.74 12.55
CA ALA A 133 -11.22 7.91 12.87
C ALA A 133 -10.35 6.83 12.20
N TYR A 134 -9.10 7.18 11.90
CA TYR A 134 -8.16 6.28 11.24
C TYR A 134 -6.72 6.55 11.67
N VAL A 135 -5.86 5.55 11.50
CA VAL A 135 -4.41 5.68 11.71
C VAL A 135 -3.72 5.93 10.37
N VAL A 136 -2.78 6.86 10.34
CA VAL A 136 -1.88 7.08 9.19
C VAL A 136 -0.51 6.46 9.45
N PRO A 137 0.31 6.17 8.41
CA PRO A 137 1.61 5.54 8.64
C PRO A 137 2.57 6.41 9.47
N GLY A 138 2.70 7.70 9.17
CA GLY A 138 3.60 8.62 9.89
C GLY A 138 4.42 9.54 8.97
N GLY A 139 4.94 10.64 9.53
CA GLY A 139 5.76 11.61 8.79
C GLY A 139 5.04 12.31 7.63
N ARG A 140 5.54 12.13 6.40
CA ARG A 140 4.94 12.68 5.17
C ARG A 140 3.62 12.01 4.77
N PHE A 141 3.35 10.81 5.29
CA PHE A 141 2.14 10.05 5.02
C PHE A 141 1.03 10.48 5.98
N ARG A 142 0.17 11.37 5.51
CA ARG A 142 -0.84 12.07 6.33
C ARG A 142 -2.27 11.65 6.03
N GLU A 143 -2.40 10.66 5.16
CA GLU A 143 -3.62 10.01 4.71
C GLU A 143 -3.59 8.53 5.12
N ILE A 144 -4.75 7.88 5.18
CA ILE A 144 -4.80 6.42 5.38
C ILE A 144 -4.24 5.75 4.12
N TYR A 145 -3.42 4.71 4.28
CA TYR A 145 -2.95 3.86 3.19
C TYR A 145 -3.55 2.47 3.31
N TYR A 146 -3.90 1.88 2.17
CA TYR A 146 -4.74 0.68 2.14
C TYR A 146 -4.06 -0.54 2.79
N TRP A 147 -2.97 -1.04 2.22
CA TRP A 147 -2.38 -2.29 2.72
C TRP A 147 -1.63 -2.11 4.05
N ASP A 148 -1.02 -0.93 4.30
CA ASP A 148 -0.40 -0.54 5.57
C ASP A 148 -1.38 -0.76 6.73
N SER A 149 -2.63 -0.35 6.52
CA SER A 149 -3.68 -0.43 7.52
C SER A 149 -3.95 -1.84 8.01
N TYR A 150 -3.74 -2.88 7.19
CA TYR A 150 -3.94 -4.25 7.66
C TYR A 150 -2.91 -4.61 8.73
N PHE A 151 -1.64 -4.25 8.50
CA PHE A 151 -0.57 -4.53 9.45
C PHE A 151 -0.69 -3.66 10.70
N THR A 152 -1.08 -2.40 10.55
CA THR A 152 -1.45 -1.52 11.67
C THR A 152 -2.59 -2.11 12.50
N GLN A 153 -3.64 -2.62 11.86
CA GLN A 153 -4.80 -3.21 12.54
C GLN A 153 -4.46 -4.45 13.37
N LEU A 154 -3.44 -5.23 12.99
CA LEU A 154 -2.94 -6.33 13.83
C LEU A 154 -2.41 -5.80 15.17
N GLY A 155 -1.64 -4.71 15.15
CA GLY A 155 -1.13 -4.04 16.34
C GLY A 155 -2.24 -3.42 17.18
N LEU A 156 -3.17 -2.69 16.54
CA LEU A 156 -4.33 -2.10 17.23
C LEU A 156 -5.15 -3.15 18.00
N LEU A 157 -5.43 -4.30 17.37
CA LEU A 157 -6.18 -5.38 18.03
C LEU A 157 -5.38 -6.03 19.17
N ALA A 158 -4.06 -6.12 19.06
CA ALA A 158 -3.20 -6.62 20.13
C ALA A 158 -3.23 -5.72 21.37
N ASP A 159 -3.32 -4.39 21.16
CA ASP A 159 -3.37 -3.39 22.23
C ASP A 159 -4.80 -3.04 22.70
N GLY A 160 -5.83 -3.66 22.10
CA GLY A 160 -7.23 -3.44 22.48
C GLY A 160 -7.85 -2.15 21.94
N GLU A 161 -7.27 -1.55 20.91
CA GLU A 161 -7.76 -0.36 20.20
C GLU A 161 -8.90 -0.72 19.21
N ASP A 162 -9.93 -1.39 19.74
CA ASP A 162 -11.06 -1.93 18.95
C ASP A 162 -11.85 -0.85 18.19
N GLU A 163 -12.04 0.34 18.79
CA GLU A 163 -12.89 1.37 18.19
C GLU A 163 -12.25 1.99 16.93
N ILE A 164 -10.94 2.25 16.95
CA ILE A 164 -10.24 2.75 15.75
C ILE A 164 -10.05 1.65 14.71
N PHE A 165 -9.83 0.39 15.13
CA PHE A 165 -9.90 -0.76 14.23
C PHE A 165 -11.24 -0.79 13.46
N LYS A 166 -12.37 -0.69 14.17
CA LYS A 166 -13.70 -0.67 13.55
C LYS A 166 -13.86 0.50 12.58
N GLY A 167 -13.44 1.69 12.99
CA GLY A 167 -13.48 2.90 12.19
C GLY A 167 -12.72 2.75 10.87
N MET A 168 -11.51 2.18 10.90
CA MET A 168 -10.71 1.94 9.69
C MET A 168 -11.38 0.95 8.73
N VAL A 169 -11.94 -0.16 9.22
CA VAL A 169 -12.70 -1.11 8.37
C VAL A 169 -13.93 -0.44 7.74
N GLN A 170 -14.65 0.37 8.52
CA GLN A 170 -15.81 1.11 8.02
C GLN A 170 -15.42 2.19 7.01
N ASN A 171 -14.28 2.86 7.18
CA ASN A 171 -13.73 3.81 6.21
C ASN A 171 -13.39 3.15 4.87
N PHE A 172 -12.80 1.95 4.86
CA PHE A 172 -12.55 1.21 3.62
C PHE A 172 -13.84 0.76 2.94
N SER A 173 -14.84 0.32 3.71
CA SER A 173 -16.18 0.07 3.18
C SER A 173 -16.80 1.32 2.56
N HIS A 174 -16.63 2.49 3.19
CA HIS A 174 -17.09 3.77 2.66
C HIS A 174 -16.38 4.13 1.35
N LEU A 175 -15.06 3.98 1.26
CA LEU A 175 -14.29 4.24 0.05
C LEU A 175 -14.72 3.35 -1.12
N LEU A 176 -14.97 2.06 -0.86
CA LEU A 176 -15.51 1.13 -1.87
C LEU A 176 -16.88 1.56 -2.39
N GLN A 177 -17.76 2.03 -1.50
CA GLN A 177 -19.07 2.54 -1.89
C GLN A 177 -18.99 3.85 -2.68
N ALA A 178 -18.11 4.77 -2.27
CA ALA A 178 -18.00 6.11 -2.85
C ALA A 178 -17.21 6.13 -4.17
N THR A 179 -16.22 5.27 -4.33
CA THR A 179 -15.26 5.33 -5.45
C THR A 179 -15.18 4.03 -6.27
N GLY A 180 -15.88 2.97 -5.85
CA GLY A 180 -15.84 1.66 -6.50
C GLY A 180 -14.56 0.86 -6.25
N ARG A 181 -13.61 1.39 -5.47
CA ARG A 181 -12.33 0.78 -5.11
C ARG A 181 -11.87 1.30 -3.75
N ILE A 182 -10.80 0.72 -3.20
CA ILE A 182 -10.03 1.38 -2.15
C ILE A 182 -8.84 2.05 -2.83
N PRO A 183 -8.73 3.39 -2.89
CA PRO A 183 -7.57 4.05 -3.46
C PRO A 183 -6.29 3.73 -2.69
N ASN A 184 -5.11 3.97 -3.28
CA ASN A 184 -3.80 3.78 -2.62
C ASN A 184 -3.76 4.40 -1.21
N GLY A 185 -4.18 5.66 -1.11
CA GLY A 185 -4.61 6.30 0.12
C GLY A 185 -5.77 7.26 -0.14
N ASN A 186 -6.38 7.86 0.89
CA ASN A 186 -7.58 8.71 0.72
C ASN A 186 -7.27 10.11 0.15
N ARG A 187 -6.57 10.19 -0.98
CA ARG A 187 -6.29 11.43 -1.73
C ARG A 187 -6.76 11.32 -3.19
N ASP A 188 -7.17 12.43 -3.78
CA ASP A 188 -7.70 12.48 -5.15
C ASP A 188 -6.70 12.03 -6.21
N TYR A 189 -5.43 12.39 -6.05
CA TYR A 189 -4.34 11.95 -6.94
C TYR A 189 -4.04 10.43 -6.86
N TYR A 190 -4.68 9.72 -5.91
CA TYR A 190 -4.65 8.26 -5.80
C TYR A 190 -5.85 7.56 -6.46
N ARG A 191 -6.91 8.26 -6.88
CA ARG A 191 -8.14 7.61 -7.40
C ARG A 191 -7.93 6.70 -8.62
N GLY A 192 -6.89 6.94 -9.40
CA GLY A 192 -6.55 6.11 -10.57
C GLY A 192 -6.07 4.69 -10.22
N ARG A 193 -5.66 4.45 -8.98
CA ARG A 193 -5.06 3.18 -8.52
C ARG A 193 -5.53 2.77 -7.12
N SER A 194 -5.41 1.48 -6.84
CA SER A 194 -5.60 0.92 -5.50
C SER A 194 -4.25 0.71 -4.80
N GLN A 195 -4.17 -0.35 -3.99
CA GLN A 195 -2.99 -0.93 -3.38
C GLN A 195 -3.23 -2.46 -3.24
N PRO A 196 -2.28 -3.28 -2.74
CA PRO A 196 -2.53 -4.70 -2.52
C PRO A 196 -3.85 -4.97 -1.74
N PRO A 197 -4.75 -5.83 -2.23
CA PRO A 197 -6.12 -5.91 -1.71
C PRO A 197 -6.26 -6.72 -0.41
N PHE A 198 -5.90 -6.09 0.71
CA PHE A 198 -5.94 -6.69 2.05
C PHE A 198 -7.30 -6.60 2.77
N PHE A 199 -8.32 -5.95 2.21
CA PHE A 199 -9.60 -5.73 2.90
C PHE A 199 -10.29 -7.04 3.29
N SER A 200 -10.24 -8.08 2.46
CA SER A 200 -10.75 -9.41 2.83
C SER A 200 -10.04 -10.04 4.06
N LEU A 201 -8.76 -9.72 4.26
CA LEU A 201 -8.01 -10.12 5.46
C LEU A 201 -8.39 -9.24 6.66
N MET A 202 -8.63 -7.94 6.48
CA MET A 202 -9.19 -7.08 7.53
C MET A 202 -10.56 -7.58 8.00
N ILE A 203 -11.41 -8.05 7.07
CA ILE A 203 -12.69 -8.69 7.41
C ILE A 203 -12.48 -10.01 8.15
N SER A 204 -11.37 -10.72 7.88
CA SER A 204 -11.05 -11.94 8.62
C SER A 204 -10.68 -11.61 10.08
N LEU A 205 -9.92 -10.53 10.32
CA LEU A 205 -9.66 -10.01 11.66
C LEU A 205 -10.96 -9.58 12.36
N TRP A 206 -11.85 -8.90 11.63
CA TRP A 206 -13.17 -8.50 12.15
C TRP A 206 -14.00 -9.72 12.59
N GLN A 207 -14.04 -10.79 11.78
CA GLN A 207 -14.77 -12.01 12.11
C GLN A 207 -14.19 -12.73 13.32
N GLU A 208 -12.87 -12.79 13.42
CA GLU A 208 -12.19 -13.39 14.57
C GLU A 208 -12.51 -12.61 15.86
N ARG A 209 -12.52 -11.28 15.79
CA ARG A 209 -12.74 -10.41 16.95
C ARG A 209 -14.22 -10.31 17.37
N TYR A 210 -15.15 -10.21 16.42
CA TYR A 210 -16.57 -9.90 16.69
C TYR A 210 -17.55 -11.01 16.30
N GLY A 211 -17.04 -12.16 15.85
CA GLY A 211 -17.84 -13.33 15.49
C GLY A 211 -18.29 -13.35 14.02
N GLN A 212 -18.57 -14.56 13.53
CA GLN A 212 -18.79 -14.85 12.11
C GLN A 212 -19.88 -13.99 11.46
N GLN A 213 -21.04 -13.86 12.12
CA GLN A 213 -22.21 -13.15 11.57
C GLN A 213 -21.98 -11.64 11.40
N SER A 214 -21.06 -11.06 12.18
CA SER A 214 -20.80 -9.62 12.16
C SER A 214 -20.24 -9.12 10.82
N ALA A 215 -19.62 -10.00 10.04
CA ALA A 215 -18.99 -9.64 8.77
C ALA A 215 -19.92 -9.71 7.54
N LEU A 216 -21.14 -10.25 7.69
CA LEU A 216 -22.09 -10.35 6.58
C LEU A 216 -22.40 -8.98 5.94
N ALA A 217 -22.34 -7.90 6.74
CA ALA A 217 -22.55 -6.55 6.27
C ALA A 217 -21.51 -6.08 5.24
N PHE A 218 -20.32 -6.68 5.21
CA PHE A 218 -19.24 -6.33 4.27
C PHE A 218 -19.25 -7.14 2.97
N LEU A 219 -20.09 -8.19 2.87
CA LEU A 219 -20.19 -9.00 1.65
C LEU A 219 -20.44 -8.16 0.38
N PRO A 220 -21.35 -7.16 0.36
CA PRO A 220 -21.55 -6.34 -0.83
C PRO A 220 -20.29 -5.57 -1.26
N VAL A 221 -19.55 -4.99 -0.32
CA VAL A 221 -18.35 -4.19 -0.65
C VAL A 221 -17.16 -5.07 -1.04
N LEU A 222 -17.03 -6.28 -0.49
CA LEU A 222 -16.07 -7.28 -0.99
C LEU A 222 -16.34 -7.65 -2.46
N LYS A 223 -17.61 -7.78 -2.84
CA LYS A 223 -18.00 -8.02 -4.25
C LYS A 223 -17.71 -6.81 -5.15
N THR A 224 -17.86 -5.59 -4.64
CA THR A 224 -17.43 -4.37 -5.33
C THR A 224 -15.93 -4.39 -5.60
N GLU A 225 -15.12 -4.69 -4.59
CA GLU A 225 -13.67 -4.80 -4.74
C GLU A 225 -13.27 -5.89 -5.74
N HIS A 226 -13.89 -7.07 -5.67
CA HIS A 226 -13.64 -8.14 -6.62
C HIS A 226 -13.97 -7.70 -8.06
N THR A 227 -15.10 -7.01 -8.26
CA THR A 227 -15.47 -6.46 -9.57
C THR A 227 -14.40 -5.49 -10.10
N PHE A 228 -13.87 -4.61 -9.24
CA PHE A 228 -12.79 -3.69 -9.61
C PHE A 228 -11.55 -4.43 -10.14
N TRP A 229 -11.07 -5.45 -9.42
CA TRP A 229 -9.90 -6.22 -9.84
C TRP A 229 -10.13 -7.03 -11.10
N MET A 230 -11.35 -7.54 -11.29
CA MET A 230 -11.72 -8.36 -12.45
C MET A 230 -12.14 -7.57 -13.69
N THR A 231 -11.99 -6.24 -13.68
CA THR A 231 -12.40 -5.36 -14.79
C THR A 231 -11.20 -4.71 -15.49
N GLY A 232 -11.35 -4.56 -16.82
CA GLY A 232 -10.42 -3.79 -17.65
C GLY A 232 -9.02 -4.38 -17.69
N SER A 233 -8.01 -3.50 -17.73
CA SER A 233 -6.61 -3.88 -17.93
C SER A 233 -5.98 -4.59 -16.73
N ARG A 234 -6.64 -4.67 -15.57
CA ARG A 234 -6.18 -5.42 -14.40
C ARG A 234 -6.40 -6.92 -14.56
N ALA A 235 -7.41 -7.33 -15.31
CA ALA A 235 -7.76 -8.72 -15.58
C ALA A 235 -7.12 -9.20 -16.88
N VAL A 236 -6.09 -10.04 -16.79
CA VAL A 236 -5.33 -10.56 -17.93
C VAL A 236 -5.76 -12.00 -18.22
N LYS A 237 -6.25 -12.24 -19.44
CA LYS A 237 -6.53 -13.59 -19.91
C LYS A 237 -5.22 -14.34 -20.14
N VAL A 238 -5.07 -15.48 -19.47
CA VAL A 238 -3.91 -16.38 -19.62
C VAL A 238 -4.25 -17.69 -20.33
N GLY A 239 -5.55 -17.96 -20.49
CA GLY A 239 -6.09 -19.05 -21.32
C GLY A 239 -7.37 -18.59 -22.03
N GLU A 240 -8.21 -19.55 -22.44
CA GLU A 240 -9.49 -19.24 -23.08
C GLU A 240 -10.49 -18.61 -22.10
N THR A 241 -10.47 -19.09 -20.86
CA THR A 241 -11.39 -18.65 -19.79
C THR A 241 -10.67 -18.18 -18.54
N GLU A 242 -9.39 -18.51 -18.41
CA GLU A 242 -8.58 -18.29 -17.23
C GLU A 242 -8.05 -16.86 -17.16
N VAL A 243 -8.21 -16.24 -15.99
CA VAL A 243 -7.80 -14.86 -15.73
C VAL A 243 -6.87 -14.81 -14.52
N LEU A 244 -5.76 -14.09 -14.68
CA LEU A 244 -4.89 -13.65 -13.59
C LEU A 244 -4.85 -12.13 -13.58
N ASN A 245 -4.43 -11.53 -12.47
CA ASN A 245 -4.44 -10.09 -12.28
C ASN A 245 -3.05 -9.48 -12.30
N ARG A 246 -2.97 -8.22 -12.73
CA ARG A 246 -1.79 -7.36 -12.62
C ARG A 246 -2.15 -6.03 -11.96
N TYR A 247 -1.14 -5.35 -11.42
CA TYR A 247 -1.26 -3.96 -11.03
C TYR A 247 -1.34 -3.05 -12.26
N TRP A 248 -2.16 -2.01 -12.16
CA TRP A 248 -2.48 -1.07 -13.22
C TRP A 248 -3.07 0.21 -12.62
N ASP A 249 -2.56 1.39 -12.93
CA ASP A 249 -3.28 2.65 -12.67
C ASP A 249 -4.04 3.04 -13.93
N ASP A 250 -5.24 3.61 -13.82
CA ASP A 250 -6.06 4.01 -14.97
C ASP A 250 -5.48 5.22 -15.74
N ARG A 251 -4.63 6.03 -15.11
CA ARG A 251 -3.92 7.17 -15.72
C ARG A 251 -2.51 6.78 -16.20
N ALA A 252 -2.11 7.30 -17.36
CA ALA A 252 -0.75 7.21 -17.91
C ALA A 252 -0.09 8.61 -17.99
N ALA A 253 0.00 9.27 -16.85
CA ALA A 253 0.57 10.61 -16.69
C ALA A 253 1.54 10.59 -15.49
N PRO A 254 2.43 11.58 -15.31
CA PRO A 254 3.27 11.64 -14.10
C PRO A 254 2.41 11.61 -12.83
N ARG A 255 2.91 10.97 -11.76
CA ARG A 255 2.28 10.99 -10.43
C ARG A 255 2.33 12.40 -9.85
N PRO A 256 1.20 13.01 -9.41
CA PRO A 256 1.25 14.36 -8.86
C PRO A 256 2.21 14.50 -7.68
N GLU A 257 2.27 13.49 -6.81
CA GLU A 257 3.13 13.45 -5.62
C GLU A 257 4.62 13.19 -5.91
N ALA A 258 4.98 12.88 -7.16
CA ALA A 258 6.35 12.60 -7.62
C ALA A 258 6.57 13.13 -9.05
N TYR A 259 5.94 14.26 -9.38
CA TYR A 259 5.78 14.70 -10.77
C TYR A 259 7.11 14.96 -11.47
N LYS A 260 8.00 15.69 -10.79
CA LYS A 260 9.33 16.05 -11.29
C LYS A 260 10.18 14.80 -11.53
N GLU A 261 10.14 13.85 -10.60
CA GLU A 261 10.85 12.58 -10.65
C GLU A 261 10.39 11.75 -11.85
N ASP A 262 9.08 11.57 -12.00
CA ASP A 262 8.48 10.80 -13.09
C ASP A 262 8.79 11.43 -14.47
N VAL A 263 8.64 12.75 -14.62
CA VAL A 263 8.94 13.46 -15.88
C VAL A 263 10.41 13.31 -16.26
N LYS A 264 11.34 13.41 -15.29
CA LYS A 264 12.77 13.22 -15.54
C LYS A 264 13.07 11.79 -15.99
N LEU A 265 12.49 10.78 -15.34
CA LEU A 265 12.70 9.39 -15.71
C LEU A 265 12.14 9.08 -17.11
N ALA A 266 10.95 9.57 -17.43
CA ALA A 266 10.35 9.38 -18.74
C ALA A 266 11.17 10.03 -19.87
N LYS A 267 11.71 11.24 -19.65
CA LYS A 267 12.64 11.87 -20.61
C LYS A 267 13.91 11.04 -20.81
N HIS A 268 14.48 10.51 -19.74
CA HIS A 268 15.64 9.61 -19.82
C HIS A 268 15.32 8.33 -20.60
N ALA A 269 14.17 7.70 -20.31
CA ALA A 269 13.70 6.50 -20.99
C ALA A 269 13.44 6.73 -22.49
N GLU A 270 12.84 7.87 -22.85
CA GLU A 270 12.61 8.25 -24.25
C GLU A 270 13.94 8.46 -24.98
N ALA A 271 14.87 9.21 -24.38
CA ALA A 271 16.16 9.49 -24.98
C ALA A 271 17.01 8.22 -25.17
N LYS A 272 17.16 7.42 -24.10
CA LYS A 272 18.08 6.27 -24.02
C LYS A 272 17.48 4.97 -24.54
N LEU A 273 16.21 4.71 -24.23
CA LEU A 273 15.56 3.40 -24.47
C LEU A 273 14.47 3.44 -25.54
N LYS A 274 14.15 4.62 -26.08
CA LYS A 274 13.06 4.83 -27.06
C LYS A 274 11.70 4.35 -26.54
N ARG A 275 11.49 4.40 -25.23
CA ARG A 275 10.20 4.11 -24.60
C ARG A 275 9.31 5.35 -24.62
N SER A 276 8.03 5.15 -24.89
CA SER A 276 7.04 6.22 -24.79
C SER A 276 6.95 6.73 -23.33
N PRO A 277 6.93 8.04 -23.08
CA PRO A 277 6.69 8.59 -21.75
C PRO A 277 5.43 8.03 -21.08
N SER A 278 4.35 7.84 -21.85
CA SER A 278 3.07 7.29 -21.36
C SER A 278 3.21 5.89 -20.76
N ASP A 279 4.00 5.02 -21.40
CA ASP A 279 4.23 3.65 -20.91
C ASP A 279 5.04 3.67 -19.60
N VAL A 280 6.05 4.54 -19.53
CA VAL A 280 6.86 4.71 -18.31
C VAL A 280 5.99 5.22 -17.16
N PHE A 281 5.14 6.22 -17.41
CA PHE A 281 4.20 6.72 -16.40
C PHE A 281 3.22 5.65 -15.91
N ARG A 282 2.68 4.83 -16.83
CA ARG A 282 1.78 3.72 -16.47
C ARG A 282 2.50 2.72 -15.57
N ASP A 283 3.72 2.32 -15.90
CA ASP A 283 4.49 1.35 -15.13
C ASP A 283 4.93 1.89 -13.75
N LEU A 284 5.25 3.19 -13.67
CA LEU A 284 5.54 3.86 -12.39
C LEU A 284 4.32 3.87 -11.47
N ARG A 285 3.15 4.24 -12.01
CA ARG A 285 1.90 4.25 -11.23
C ARG A 285 1.43 2.85 -10.84
N ALA A 286 1.58 1.87 -11.72
CA ALA A 286 1.33 0.46 -11.38
C ALA A 286 2.33 -0.04 -10.32
N GLY A 287 3.59 0.42 -10.36
CA GLY A 287 4.58 0.18 -9.31
C GLY A 287 4.09 0.71 -7.96
N ALA A 288 3.52 1.91 -7.91
CA ALA A 288 2.90 2.44 -6.70
C ALA A 288 1.63 1.69 -6.27
N GLU A 289 0.78 1.22 -7.21
CA GLU A 289 -0.36 0.34 -6.89
C GLU A 289 0.09 -1.00 -6.29
N SER A 290 1.30 -1.47 -6.61
CA SER A 290 1.83 -2.70 -6.02
C SER A 290 2.24 -2.58 -4.56
N GLY A 291 2.38 -1.35 -4.05
CA GLY A 291 3.03 -1.05 -2.77
C GLY A 291 4.56 -1.20 -2.80
N TRP A 292 5.15 -1.65 -3.92
CA TRP A 292 6.59 -1.85 -4.10
C TRP A 292 7.20 -0.81 -5.05
N ASP A 293 7.03 0.48 -4.75
CA ASP A 293 7.57 1.62 -5.49
C ASP A 293 8.88 2.14 -4.84
N PHE A 294 10.08 1.87 -5.34
CA PHE A 294 10.39 0.94 -6.41
C PHE A 294 11.40 -0.09 -5.95
N GLY A 295 11.58 -1.12 -6.78
CA GLY A 295 12.55 -2.18 -6.61
C GLY A 295 12.72 -2.97 -7.91
N THR A 296 13.82 -3.70 -8.01
CA THR A 296 14.24 -4.44 -9.21
C THR A 296 13.28 -5.52 -9.65
N ARG A 297 12.34 -5.92 -8.79
CA ARG A 297 11.19 -6.79 -9.08
C ARG A 297 10.48 -6.40 -10.39
N TRP A 298 10.41 -5.10 -10.69
CA TRP A 298 9.66 -4.58 -11.83
C TRP A 298 10.53 -4.21 -13.04
N PHE A 299 11.85 -4.38 -12.97
CA PHE A 299 12.76 -3.83 -13.99
C PHE A 299 13.18 -4.90 -14.98
N ARG A 300 13.24 -4.55 -16.28
CA ARG A 300 13.82 -5.44 -17.30
C ARG A 300 15.34 -5.53 -17.20
N ASP A 301 15.98 -4.45 -16.79
CA ASP A 301 17.40 -4.38 -16.39
C ASP A 301 17.48 -3.78 -14.98
N SER A 302 17.98 -4.57 -14.03
CA SER A 302 18.07 -4.17 -12.63
C SER A 302 19.03 -3.01 -12.35
N ASN A 303 19.86 -2.62 -13.31
CA ASN A 303 20.75 -1.46 -13.20
C ASN A 303 20.18 -0.21 -13.88
N GLU A 304 19.00 -0.29 -14.49
CA GLU A 304 18.39 0.81 -15.24
C GLU A 304 16.92 0.97 -14.87
N PHE A 305 16.63 1.94 -13.99
CA PHE A 305 15.27 2.21 -13.51
C PHE A 305 14.29 2.55 -14.65
N ALA A 306 14.75 3.19 -15.73
CA ALA A 306 13.90 3.48 -16.89
C ALA A 306 13.39 2.22 -17.62
N THR A 307 13.85 1.03 -17.24
CA THR A 307 13.31 -0.25 -17.71
C THR A 307 12.17 -0.81 -16.83
N ILE A 308 11.63 -0.04 -15.89
CA ILE A 308 10.44 -0.44 -15.12
C ILE A 308 9.30 -0.85 -16.07
N SER A 309 8.74 -2.04 -15.88
CA SER A 309 7.73 -2.66 -16.74
C SER A 309 6.68 -3.39 -15.92
N THR A 310 6.25 -2.79 -14.81
CA THR A 310 5.32 -3.38 -13.82
C THR A 310 4.09 -4.01 -14.47
N THR A 311 3.52 -3.35 -15.48
CA THR A 311 2.30 -3.83 -16.15
C THR A 311 2.52 -5.04 -17.05
N GLU A 312 3.77 -5.43 -17.32
CA GLU A 312 4.13 -6.63 -18.08
C GLU A 312 4.30 -7.87 -17.19
N PHE A 313 4.08 -7.76 -15.88
CA PHE A 313 4.15 -8.86 -14.93
C PHE A 313 2.78 -9.18 -14.33
N LEU A 314 2.51 -10.47 -14.12
CA LEU A 314 1.45 -10.96 -13.23
C LEU A 314 2.08 -11.22 -11.85
N PRO A 315 1.74 -10.45 -10.82
CA PRO A 315 2.35 -10.59 -9.51
C PRO A 315 1.77 -11.76 -8.73
N VAL A 316 2.63 -12.60 -8.12
CA VAL A 316 2.16 -13.75 -7.34
C VAL A 316 1.41 -13.32 -6.07
N ASP A 317 1.83 -12.22 -5.45
CA ASP A 317 1.21 -11.65 -4.27
C ASP A 317 -0.20 -11.13 -4.54
N LEU A 318 -0.39 -10.34 -5.60
CA LEU A 318 -1.71 -9.87 -6.01
C LEU A 318 -2.67 -11.04 -6.22
N ASN A 319 -2.25 -12.06 -6.98
CA ASN A 319 -3.11 -13.19 -7.30
C ASN A 319 -3.44 -14.05 -6.07
N CYS A 320 -2.54 -14.12 -5.08
CA CYS A 320 -2.84 -14.72 -3.78
C CYS A 320 -3.87 -13.90 -2.99
N LEU A 321 -3.82 -12.57 -3.05
CA LEU A 321 -4.79 -11.69 -2.38
C LEU A 321 -6.17 -11.75 -3.05
N ILE A 322 -6.24 -11.89 -4.38
CA ILE A 322 -7.53 -12.13 -5.06
C ILE A 322 -8.09 -13.52 -4.70
N TYR A 323 -7.24 -14.55 -4.56
CA TYR A 323 -7.67 -15.87 -4.05
C TYR A 323 -8.29 -15.76 -2.65
N GLN A 324 -7.66 -14.99 -1.76
CA GLN A 324 -8.17 -14.72 -0.42
C GLN A 324 -9.50 -13.96 -0.46
N LEU A 325 -9.65 -12.99 -1.35
CA LEU A 325 -10.90 -12.25 -1.57
C LEU A 325 -12.03 -13.17 -2.06
N GLU A 326 -11.78 -13.99 -3.09
CA GLU A 326 -12.75 -14.96 -3.61
C GLU A 326 -13.17 -15.97 -2.52
N THR A 327 -12.20 -16.46 -1.74
CA THR A 327 -12.45 -17.36 -0.60
C THR A 327 -13.33 -16.71 0.46
N LYS A 328 -13.06 -15.44 0.82
CA LYS A 328 -13.86 -14.72 1.81
C LYS A 328 -15.27 -14.44 1.33
N ILE A 329 -15.45 -14.11 0.05
CA ILE A 329 -16.78 -13.93 -0.53
C ILE A 329 -17.56 -15.25 -0.50
N ALA A 330 -16.94 -16.36 -0.90
CA ALA A 330 -17.57 -17.69 -0.82
C ALA A 330 -18.03 -18.04 0.60
N GLU A 331 -17.19 -17.80 1.59
CA GLU A 331 -17.48 -18.04 3.01
C GLU A 331 -18.67 -17.21 3.49
N LEU A 332 -18.68 -15.90 3.24
CA LEU A 332 -19.76 -15.01 3.69
C LEU A 332 -21.07 -15.23 2.93
N SER A 333 -21.02 -15.58 1.64
CA SER A 333 -22.22 -15.95 0.89
C SER A 333 -22.84 -17.24 1.43
N ALA A 334 -22.02 -18.24 1.78
CA ALA A 334 -22.51 -19.46 2.43
C ALA A 334 -23.14 -19.15 3.80
N LEU A 335 -22.49 -18.29 4.59
CA LEU A 335 -22.98 -17.85 5.89
C LEU A 335 -24.32 -17.10 5.80
N LYS A 336 -24.53 -16.35 4.71
CA LYS A 336 -25.80 -15.68 4.39
C LYS A 336 -26.90 -16.64 3.90
N GLY A 337 -26.56 -17.88 3.57
CA GLY A 337 -27.47 -18.87 2.97
C GLY A 337 -27.58 -18.77 1.44
N ASP A 338 -26.71 -18.02 0.77
CA ASP A 338 -26.63 -17.93 -0.69
C ASP A 338 -25.62 -18.96 -1.23
N GLU A 339 -26.04 -20.23 -1.26
CA GLU A 339 -25.17 -21.34 -1.66
C GLU A 339 -24.78 -21.29 -3.14
N ALA A 340 -25.63 -20.71 -4.00
CA ALA A 340 -25.32 -20.54 -5.42
C ALA A 340 -24.13 -19.58 -5.62
N GLU A 341 -24.16 -18.43 -4.94
CA GLU A 341 -23.02 -17.51 -4.97
C GLU A 341 -21.79 -18.09 -4.28
N ALA A 342 -21.98 -18.78 -3.16
CA ALA A 342 -20.89 -19.44 -2.45
C ALA A 342 -20.18 -20.46 -3.36
N SER A 343 -20.92 -21.34 -4.03
CA SER A 343 -20.37 -22.32 -4.96
C SER A 343 -19.59 -21.64 -6.09
N ARG A 344 -20.17 -20.61 -6.71
CA ARG A 344 -19.51 -19.85 -7.77
C ARG A 344 -18.15 -19.30 -7.34
N PHE A 345 -18.07 -18.70 -6.15
CA PHE A 345 -16.81 -18.15 -5.65
C PHE A 345 -15.83 -19.22 -5.16
N ARG A 346 -16.31 -20.38 -4.67
CA ARG A 346 -15.43 -21.53 -4.40
C ARG A 346 -14.77 -22.03 -5.69
N ASP A 347 -15.52 -22.08 -6.80
CA ASP A 347 -14.97 -22.48 -8.09
C ASP A 347 -13.93 -21.48 -8.61
N LEU A 348 -14.20 -20.18 -8.50
CA LEU A 348 -13.23 -19.13 -8.84
C LEU A 348 -11.95 -19.25 -8.00
N ALA A 349 -12.08 -19.38 -6.68
CA ALA A 349 -10.94 -19.54 -5.78
C ALA A 349 -10.14 -20.82 -6.09
N ALA A 350 -10.82 -21.93 -6.39
CA ALA A 350 -10.16 -23.18 -6.78
C ALA A 350 -9.41 -23.03 -8.11
N GLN A 351 -10.02 -22.41 -9.11
CA GLN A 351 -9.37 -22.11 -10.39
C GLN A 351 -8.15 -21.22 -10.20
N ARG A 352 -8.26 -20.15 -9.41
CA ARG A 352 -7.14 -19.24 -9.14
C ARG A 352 -6.00 -19.93 -8.40
N LYS A 353 -6.32 -20.78 -7.41
CA LYS A 353 -5.32 -21.60 -6.72
C LYS A 353 -4.57 -22.50 -7.71
N ALA A 354 -5.27 -23.14 -8.64
CA ALA A 354 -4.64 -23.95 -9.69
C ALA A 354 -3.76 -23.11 -10.64
N LEU A 355 -4.22 -21.92 -11.02
CA LEU A 355 -3.43 -20.99 -11.85
C LEU A 355 -2.18 -20.51 -11.12
N ILE A 356 -2.25 -20.24 -9.81
CA ILE A 356 -1.07 -19.86 -9.02
C ILE A 356 -0.02 -20.97 -9.05
N GLN A 357 -0.46 -22.21 -8.91
CA GLN A 357 0.42 -23.39 -8.99
C GLN A 357 1.07 -23.54 -10.38
N THR A 358 0.33 -23.25 -11.45
CA THR A 358 0.82 -23.37 -12.83
C THR A 358 1.77 -22.25 -13.24
N TYR A 359 1.42 -20.99 -12.93
CA TYR A 359 2.09 -19.82 -13.51
C TYR A 359 3.19 -19.24 -12.62
N PHE A 360 3.14 -19.43 -11.30
CA PHE A 360 4.06 -18.77 -10.37
C PHE A 360 5.06 -19.73 -9.73
N TRP A 361 4.77 -21.03 -9.63
CA TRP A 361 5.71 -21.99 -9.06
C TRP A 361 6.87 -22.29 -10.03
N ASN A 362 8.11 -22.09 -9.58
CA ASN A 362 9.29 -22.49 -10.34
C ASN A 362 10.01 -23.64 -9.66
N SER A 363 9.84 -24.86 -10.19
CA SER A 363 10.45 -26.07 -9.63
C SER A 363 11.98 -26.07 -9.62
N LYS A 364 12.63 -25.35 -10.55
CA LYS A 364 14.09 -25.25 -10.64
C LYS A 364 14.70 -24.44 -9.50
N SER A 365 14.09 -23.31 -9.15
CA SER A 365 14.51 -22.46 -8.02
C SER A 365 13.90 -22.91 -6.70
N GLY A 366 12.80 -23.67 -6.74
CA GLY A 366 12.08 -24.11 -5.56
C GLY A 366 11.32 -22.99 -4.86
N THR A 367 10.92 -21.95 -5.60
CA THR A 367 10.20 -20.78 -5.09
C THR A 367 9.06 -20.36 -6.00
N PHE A 368 8.14 -19.57 -5.45
CA PHE A 368 7.14 -18.84 -6.21
C PHE A 368 7.72 -17.52 -6.72
N ARG A 369 7.34 -17.11 -7.94
CA ARG A 369 7.84 -15.93 -8.64
C ARG A 369 6.72 -15.29 -9.46
N ASP A 370 6.86 -14.03 -9.81
CA ASP A 370 5.93 -13.36 -10.72
C ASP A 370 6.02 -13.97 -12.13
N TYR A 371 4.93 -13.93 -12.89
CA TYR A 371 4.91 -14.40 -14.28
C TYR A 371 5.11 -13.24 -15.24
N ASP A 372 6.07 -13.37 -16.13
CA ASP A 372 6.42 -12.38 -17.14
C ASP A 372 5.59 -12.60 -18.41
N LEU A 373 4.68 -11.67 -18.70
CA LEU A 373 3.77 -11.78 -19.85
C LEU A 373 4.52 -11.68 -21.18
N LYS A 374 5.61 -10.93 -21.23
CA LYS A 374 6.39 -10.71 -22.45
C LYS A 374 7.19 -11.94 -22.83
N ASN A 375 7.88 -12.53 -21.85
CA ASN A 375 8.70 -13.72 -22.07
C ASN A 375 7.91 -15.04 -21.90
N ARG A 376 6.66 -14.96 -21.43
CA ARG A 376 5.76 -16.09 -21.17
C ARG A 376 6.40 -17.15 -20.26
N ALA A 377 7.10 -16.68 -19.24
CA ALA A 377 7.84 -17.51 -18.29
C ALA A 377 7.80 -16.89 -16.89
N VAL A 378 8.15 -17.66 -15.86
CA VAL A 378 8.40 -17.07 -14.54
C VAL A 378 9.57 -16.08 -14.61
N SER A 379 9.47 -15.00 -13.84
CA SER A 379 10.48 -13.96 -13.75
C SER A 379 11.82 -14.47 -13.18
N SER A 380 12.90 -13.77 -13.48
CA SER A 380 14.24 -14.10 -13.01
C SER A 380 14.52 -13.65 -11.57
N GLU A 381 13.76 -12.70 -11.05
CA GLU A 381 14.01 -12.09 -9.75
C GLU A 381 13.60 -12.99 -8.58
N ASP A 382 14.49 -13.09 -7.60
CA ASP A 382 14.23 -13.70 -6.29
C ASP A 382 13.72 -12.59 -5.35
N THR A 383 12.44 -12.66 -4.96
CA THR A 383 11.81 -11.66 -4.08
C THR A 383 11.01 -12.33 -2.94
N LEU A 384 10.76 -11.57 -1.86
CA LEU A 384 9.91 -12.04 -0.76
C LEU A 384 8.42 -12.16 -1.11
N ALA A 385 7.97 -11.77 -2.31
CA ALA A 385 6.61 -12.05 -2.76
C ALA A 385 6.29 -13.57 -2.75
N MET A 386 7.32 -14.41 -2.81
CA MET A 386 7.23 -15.87 -2.65
C MET A 386 6.58 -16.33 -1.32
N LEU A 387 6.48 -15.44 -0.32
CA LEU A 387 5.86 -15.72 0.97
C LEU A 387 4.33 -15.60 0.93
N MET A 388 3.75 -14.88 -0.03
CA MET A 388 2.29 -14.70 -0.09
C MET A 388 1.53 -16.02 -0.26
N PRO A 389 1.95 -16.97 -1.13
CA PRO A 389 1.32 -18.29 -1.21
C PRO A 389 1.34 -19.09 0.10
N LEU A 390 2.37 -18.90 0.94
CA LEU A 390 2.40 -19.50 2.28
C LEU A 390 1.44 -18.77 3.21
N PHE A 391 1.45 -17.45 3.19
CA PHE A 391 0.59 -16.63 4.05
C PHE A 391 -0.90 -16.93 3.88
N VAL A 392 -1.38 -17.03 2.63
CA VAL A 392 -2.80 -17.31 2.31
C VAL A 392 -3.13 -18.81 2.18
N GLY A 393 -2.18 -19.72 2.40
CA GLY A 393 -2.43 -21.17 2.39
C GLY A 393 -2.62 -21.80 1.00
N VAL A 394 -2.06 -21.18 -0.04
CA VAL A 394 -2.09 -21.71 -1.42
C VAL A 394 -1.00 -22.74 -1.68
N ALA A 395 0.16 -22.60 -1.05
CA ALA A 395 1.27 -23.53 -1.22
C ALA A 395 0.95 -24.94 -0.67
N THR A 396 1.65 -25.95 -1.19
CA THR A 396 1.70 -27.28 -0.57
C THR A 396 2.75 -27.30 0.54
N GLU A 397 2.70 -28.30 1.43
CA GLU A 397 3.74 -28.47 2.48
C GLU A 397 5.15 -28.65 1.89
N ALA A 398 5.27 -29.37 0.78
CA ALA A 398 6.55 -29.57 0.08
C ALA A 398 7.08 -28.24 -0.48
N GLN A 399 6.21 -27.41 -1.05
CA GLN A 399 6.58 -26.08 -1.53
C GLN A 399 6.96 -25.16 -0.37
N ALA A 400 6.24 -25.19 0.75
CA ALA A 400 6.57 -24.40 1.93
C ALA A 400 7.97 -24.74 2.47
N LYS A 401 8.31 -26.03 2.58
CA LYS A 401 9.66 -26.50 2.97
C LYS A 401 10.73 -26.07 1.95
N SER A 402 10.41 -26.10 0.66
CA SER A 402 11.33 -25.62 -0.38
C SER A 402 11.58 -24.11 -0.28
N VAL A 403 10.52 -23.32 -0.08
CA VAL A 403 10.61 -21.87 0.14
C VAL A 403 11.41 -21.57 1.41
N GLU A 404 11.17 -22.28 2.51
CA GLU A 404 11.94 -22.14 3.76
C GLU A 404 13.44 -22.36 3.54
N LYS A 405 13.82 -23.39 2.77
CA LYS A 405 15.22 -23.65 2.44
C LYS A 405 15.87 -22.47 1.72
N VAL A 406 15.18 -21.86 0.75
CA VAL A 406 15.69 -20.70 0.03
C VAL A 406 15.70 -19.45 0.91
N LEU A 407 14.65 -19.25 1.70
CA LEU A 407 14.51 -18.14 2.64
C LEU A 407 15.66 -18.13 3.65
N THR A 408 15.93 -19.26 4.29
CA THR A 408 17.01 -19.40 5.29
C THR A 408 18.38 -19.27 4.67
N ALA A 409 18.59 -19.82 3.47
CA ALA A 409 19.89 -19.77 2.79
C ALA A 409 20.24 -18.39 2.24
N LYS A 410 19.26 -17.65 1.71
CA LYS A 410 19.51 -16.42 0.93
C LYS A 410 18.93 -15.16 1.55
N PHE A 411 17.73 -15.19 2.10
CA PHE A 411 16.97 -14.00 2.46
C PHE A 411 17.05 -13.63 3.96
N LEU A 412 17.20 -14.62 4.84
CA LEU A 412 17.26 -14.39 6.28
C LEU A 412 18.65 -13.91 6.70
N LYS A 413 18.75 -12.60 6.91
CA LYS A 413 19.95 -11.87 7.34
C LYS A 413 19.95 -11.66 8.85
N ALA A 414 20.96 -10.97 9.38
CA ALA A 414 21.15 -10.81 10.81
C ALA A 414 20.00 -10.04 11.48
N GLY A 415 19.36 -9.12 10.76
CA GLY A 415 18.27 -8.27 11.24
C GLY A 415 16.87 -8.65 10.78
N GLY A 416 16.71 -9.76 10.04
CA GLY A 416 15.42 -10.16 9.47
C GLY A 416 15.53 -10.57 8.01
N LEU A 417 14.41 -10.57 7.29
CA LEU A 417 14.31 -10.91 5.88
C LEU A 417 14.58 -9.68 5.01
N VAL A 418 15.50 -9.82 4.04
CA VAL A 418 15.76 -8.79 3.03
C VAL A 418 14.73 -8.87 1.90
N THR A 419 14.28 -7.75 1.34
CA THR A 419 13.20 -7.73 0.33
C THR A 419 13.51 -8.48 -0.97
N THR A 420 14.72 -8.26 -1.49
CA THR A 420 15.28 -8.96 -2.66
C THR A 420 16.75 -9.29 -2.40
N LEU A 421 17.41 -9.97 -3.33
CA LEU A 421 18.84 -10.25 -3.23
C LEU A 421 19.72 -9.19 -3.92
N LYS A 422 19.12 -8.16 -4.54
CA LYS A 422 19.84 -7.15 -5.32
C LYS A 422 20.02 -5.87 -4.52
N MET A 423 21.25 -5.36 -4.47
CA MET A 423 21.56 -4.07 -3.86
C MET A 423 21.52 -2.98 -4.93
N SER A 424 20.31 -2.59 -5.33
CA SER A 424 20.08 -1.65 -6.43
C SER A 424 20.12 -0.17 -6.00
N GLY A 425 20.01 0.10 -4.70
CA GLY A 425 19.79 1.44 -4.16
C GLY A 425 18.32 1.86 -4.10
N HIS A 426 17.41 1.07 -4.70
CA HIS A 426 15.98 1.27 -4.54
C HIS A 426 15.47 0.70 -3.21
N GLN A 427 14.32 1.20 -2.75
CA GLN A 427 13.88 0.93 -1.38
C GLN A 427 13.27 -0.46 -1.16
N TRP A 428 12.62 -1.03 -2.19
CA TRP A 428 12.07 -2.38 -2.15
C TRP A 428 13.08 -3.42 -2.67
N ASP A 429 14.32 -3.30 -2.21
CA ASP A 429 15.45 -4.15 -2.57
C ASP A 429 16.40 -4.32 -1.38
N SER A 430 17.42 -5.18 -1.52
CA SER A 430 18.50 -5.28 -0.54
C SER A 430 19.21 -3.93 -0.34
N PRO A 431 19.58 -3.55 0.89
CA PRO A 431 19.58 -4.35 2.11
C PRO A 431 18.32 -4.17 2.98
N ASN A 432 17.27 -3.53 2.46
CA ASN A 432 16.12 -3.17 3.27
C ASN A 432 15.26 -4.39 3.61
N GLY A 433 14.76 -4.43 4.83
CA GLY A 433 13.65 -5.27 5.29
C GLY A 433 12.48 -4.39 5.72
N TRP A 434 11.28 -4.87 5.45
CA TRP A 434 10.02 -4.15 5.66
C TRP A 434 9.09 -4.98 6.55
N ALA A 435 8.47 -4.35 7.56
CA ALA A 435 7.63 -5.03 8.55
C ALA A 435 6.55 -5.94 7.95
N PRO A 436 5.80 -5.52 6.89
CA PRO A 436 4.85 -6.40 6.21
C PRO A 436 5.46 -7.73 5.78
N LEU A 437 6.64 -7.69 5.17
CA LEU A 437 7.28 -8.89 4.61
C LEU A 437 7.84 -9.80 5.71
N GLN A 438 8.19 -9.23 6.87
CA GLN A 438 8.55 -10.02 8.05
C GLN A 438 7.33 -10.75 8.60
N TRP A 439 6.19 -10.06 8.70
CA TRP A 439 4.94 -10.66 9.15
C TRP A 439 4.46 -11.76 8.20
N LEU A 440 4.48 -11.52 6.88
CA LEU A 440 4.17 -12.55 5.89
C LEU A 440 5.09 -13.77 6.04
N GLY A 441 6.37 -13.55 6.30
CA GLY A 441 7.34 -14.61 6.57
C GLY A 441 7.01 -15.39 7.83
N TYR A 442 6.80 -14.71 8.96
CA TYR A 442 6.44 -15.31 10.23
C TYR A 442 5.12 -16.09 10.14
N ALA A 443 4.02 -15.43 9.78
CA ALA A 443 2.69 -16.03 9.74
C ALA A 443 2.57 -17.12 8.66
N GLY A 444 3.20 -16.92 7.50
CA GLY A 444 3.25 -17.92 6.44
C GLY A 444 4.00 -19.19 6.87
N LEU A 445 5.16 -19.06 7.52
CA LEU A 445 5.90 -20.22 8.04
C LEU A 445 5.14 -20.93 9.17
N GLN A 446 4.51 -20.17 10.08
CA GLN A 446 3.68 -20.71 11.16
C GLN A 446 2.53 -21.57 10.62
N ARG A 447 1.84 -21.11 9.56
CA ARG A 447 0.74 -21.85 8.93
C ARG A 447 1.14 -23.27 8.48
N TYR A 448 2.39 -23.47 8.08
CA TYR A 448 2.92 -24.76 7.61
C TYR A 448 3.72 -25.53 8.67
N GLY A 449 3.65 -25.13 9.95
CA GLY A 449 4.34 -25.80 11.04
C GLY A 449 5.87 -25.60 11.04
N LEU A 450 6.38 -24.63 10.29
CA LEU A 450 7.81 -24.32 10.17
C LEU A 450 8.25 -23.35 11.29
N THR A 451 7.87 -23.70 12.52
CA THR A 451 7.88 -22.83 13.70
C THR A 451 9.29 -22.37 14.11
N LYS A 452 10.30 -23.21 13.91
CA LYS A 452 11.71 -22.87 14.21
C LYS A 452 12.21 -21.71 13.36
N THR A 453 11.95 -21.74 12.06
CA THR A 453 12.36 -20.67 11.15
C THR A 453 11.51 -19.42 11.35
N ALA A 454 10.20 -19.58 11.57
CA ALA A 454 9.31 -18.46 11.90
C ALA A 454 9.81 -17.70 13.14
N SER A 455 10.16 -18.42 14.22
CA SER A 455 10.68 -17.83 15.46
C SER A 455 12.02 -17.13 15.24
N LEU A 456 12.86 -17.62 14.33
CA LEU A 456 14.13 -16.99 14.01
C LEU A 456 13.94 -15.67 13.24
N VAL A 457 12.98 -15.62 12.29
CA VAL A 457 12.59 -14.38 11.59
C VAL A 457 12.12 -13.34 12.60
N GLN A 458 11.16 -13.72 13.46
CA GLN A 458 10.61 -12.85 14.51
C GLN A 458 11.73 -12.31 15.42
N LYS A 459 12.56 -13.20 15.99
CA LYS A 459 13.61 -12.80 16.93
C LYS A 459 14.62 -11.82 16.32
N ARG A 460 15.04 -12.04 15.08
CA ARG A 460 16.02 -11.16 14.41
C ARG A 460 15.42 -9.80 14.09
N TRP A 461 14.18 -9.77 13.62
CA TRP A 461 13.48 -8.53 13.35
C TRP A 461 13.27 -7.71 14.62
N LEU A 462 12.69 -8.30 15.67
CA LEU A 462 12.43 -7.60 16.93
C LEU A 462 13.72 -7.07 17.56
N ALA A 463 14.80 -7.86 17.58
CA ALA A 463 16.09 -7.41 18.11
C ALA A 463 16.67 -6.21 17.35
N LEU A 464 16.46 -6.12 16.03
CA LEU A 464 16.89 -4.95 15.25
C LEU A 464 16.03 -3.72 15.58
N ASN A 465 14.71 -3.87 15.64
CA ASN A 465 13.80 -2.78 16.00
C ASN A 465 14.10 -2.24 17.39
N GLU A 466 14.21 -3.11 18.39
CA GLU A 466 14.58 -2.73 19.77
C GLU A 466 15.92 -2.00 19.81
N LYS A 467 16.93 -2.49 19.07
CA LYS A 467 18.24 -1.83 19.01
C LYS A 467 18.16 -0.43 18.42
N VAL A 468 17.45 -0.26 17.31
CA VAL A 468 17.31 1.05 16.65
C VAL A 468 16.50 1.98 17.53
N TYR A 469 15.38 1.52 18.09
CA TYR A 469 14.59 2.29 19.05
C TYR A 469 15.42 2.71 20.27
N GLN A 470 16.25 1.81 20.81
CA GLN A 470 17.19 2.16 21.87
C GLN A 470 18.23 3.21 21.44
N ALA A 471 18.62 3.26 20.18
CA ALA A 471 19.58 4.25 19.72
C ALA A 471 18.94 5.62 19.41
N THR A 472 17.69 5.63 18.92
CA THR A 472 17.08 6.81 18.29
C THR A 472 15.83 7.33 18.99
N GLY A 473 15.16 6.49 19.79
CA GLY A 473 13.83 6.75 20.35
C GLY A 473 12.70 6.70 19.32
N LYS A 474 12.94 6.14 18.12
CA LYS A 474 12.04 6.18 16.98
C LYS A 474 11.84 4.80 16.35
N MET A 475 10.62 4.58 15.83
CA MET A 475 10.28 3.43 15.01
C MET A 475 10.24 3.86 13.54
N MET A 476 10.92 3.11 12.69
CA MET A 476 11.20 3.49 11.31
C MET A 476 10.31 2.78 10.30
N GLU A 477 10.08 3.39 9.14
CA GLU A 477 9.39 2.75 8.00
C GLU A 477 10.01 1.41 7.56
N LYS A 478 11.35 1.37 7.51
CA LYS A 478 12.15 0.23 7.03
C LYS A 478 13.55 0.21 7.64
N TYR A 479 14.18 -0.96 7.61
CA TYR A 479 15.45 -1.22 8.30
C TYR A 479 16.49 -1.90 7.40
N ASP A 480 17.77 -1.57 7.55
CA ASP A 480 18.87 -2.33 6.94
C ASP A 480 19.05 -3.64 7.75
N VAL A 481 18.65 -4.78 7.15
CA VAL A 481 18.68 -6.09 7.83
C VAL A 481 20.03 -6.81 7.70
N ILE A 482 20.99 -6.21 6.99
CA ILE A 482 22.34 -6.75 6.76
C ILE A 482 23.34 -6.06 7.70
N ASP A 483 23.48 -4.74 7.58
CA ASP A 483 24.39 -3.94 8.39
C ASP A 483 23.67 -3.34 9.60
N LEU A 484 23.66 -4.10 10.70
CA LEU A 484 23.01 -3.72 11.94
C LEU A 484 23.60 -2.47 12.61
N LYS A 485 24.71 -1.90 12.10
CA LYS A 485 25.25 -0.64 12.62
C LYS A 485 24.50 0.58 12.09
N LYS A 486 23.81 0.45 10.95
CA LYS A 486 22.99 1.53 10.42
C LYS A 486 21.69 1.66 11.19
N MET A 487 21.26 2.90 11.41
CA MET A 487 20.04 3.23 12.14
C MET A 487 18.86 3.56 11.21
N SER A 488 19.06 3.51 9.88
CA SER A 488 18.04 3.75 8.86
C SER A 488 18.39 3.11 7.51
N GLY A 489 17.36 2.81 6.70
CA GLY A 489 17.50 2.41 5.28
C GLY A 489 17.56 3.58 4.30
N GLY A 490 17.70 3.30 3.00
CA GLY A 490 17.68 4.29 1.89
C GLY A 490 16.46 4.16 0.96
N GLY A 491 16.23 5.13 0.06
CA GLY A 491 15.09 5.17 -0.88
C GLY A 491 14.91 6.51 -1.62
N GLU A 492 13.75 6.70 -2.27
CA GLU A 492 13.39 7.93 -3.02
C GLU A 492 13.20 9.16 -2.10
N TYR A 493 12.87 8.93 -0.82
CA TYR A 493 12.72 9.96 0.21
C TYR A 493 13.40 9.53 1.53
N PRO A 494 13.68 10.47 2.46
CA PRO A 494 14.24 10.16 3.77
C PRO A 494 13.37 9.17 4.56
N ASN A 495 13.99 8.37 5.45
CA ASN A 495 13.25 7.42 6.29
C ASN A 495 12.19 8.15 7.14
N GLN A 496 10.98 7.59 7.22
CA GLN A 496 9.88 8.18 7.98
C GLN A 496 9.84 7.65 9.42
N ASP A 497 9.34 8.48 10.32
CA ASP A 497 9.15 8.20 11.74
C ASP A 497 7.67 7.94 12.02
N GLY A 498 7.39 7.00 12.92
CA GLY A 498 6.05 6.49 13.20
C GLY A 498 6.14 5.04 13.64
N PHE A 499 6.15 4.02 12.79
CA PHE A 499 5.52 3.96 11.47
C PHE A 499 4.48 2.85 11.55
N GLY A 500 3.21 3.12 11.23
CA GLY A 500 2.06 2.31 11.67
C GLY A 500 2.13 0.79 11.49
N TRP A 501 2.80 0.28 10.46
CA TRP A 501 2.94 -1.17 10.21
C TRP A 501 4.11 -1.88 10.92
N THR A 502 5.00 -1.14 11.58
CA THR A 502 6.28 -1.59 12.16
C THR A 502 6.10 -1.72 13.64
#